data_AF-A0A523PEU2-F1
#
_entry.id   AF-A0A523PEU2-F1
#
_cell.length_a   1.000
_cell.length_b   1.000
_cell.length_c   1.000
_cell.angle_alpha   90.00
_cell.angle_beta   90.00
_cell.angle_gamma   90.00
#
_symmetry.space_group_name_H-M   'P 1'
#
loop_
_entity.id
_entity.type
_entity.pdbx_description
1 polymer ?
#
loop_
_entity_poly.entity_id
_entity_poly.type
_entity_poly.pdbx_seq_one_letter_code
_entity_poly.pdbx_strand_id
1 'polypeptide(L)' 'MTALLFDPENNPEELNDLAEHPNYASVCSMLAGGMLSWRMCSDERVLTGLKVSRDGIRQCGRSWGPN' A
#
# COMPACT_ATOMS: atom_id res chain seq x y z
N MET A 1 -6.05 -9.31 13.74
CA MET A 1 -6.37 -7.90 13.48
C MET A 1 -7.66 -7.89 12.68
N THR A 2 -8.72 -7.30 13.21
CA THR A 2 -10.00 -7.12 12.54
C THR A 2 -9.91 -5.90 11.63
N ALA A 3 -10.41 -5.99 10.40
CA ALA A 3 -10.48 -4.85 9.50
C ALA A 3 -11.74 -4.03 9.83
N LEU A 4 -11.65 -2.71 9.70
CA LEU A 4 -12.80 -1.80 9.77
C LEU A 4 -12.96 -1.16 8.39
N LEU A 5 -14.21 -1.04 7.92
CA LEU A 5 -14.52 -0.36 6.67
C LEU A 5 -15.65 0.63 6.88
N PHE A 6 -15.41 1.89 6.51
CA PHE A 6 -16.40 2.95 6.54
C PHE A 6 -16.67 3.47 5.13
N ASP A 7 -17.95 3.69 4.83
CA ASP A 7 -18.41 4.25 3.56
C ASP A 7 -18.88 5.70 3.81
N PRO A 8 -18.04 6.71 3.51
CA PRO A 8 -18.37 8.11 3.81
C PRO A 8 -19.51 8.66 2.93
N GLU A 9 -19.85 8.01 1.81
CA GLU A 9 -20.95 8.47 0.94
C GLU A 9 -22.31 8.14 1.55
N ASN A 10 -22.45 6.92 2.09
CA ASN A 10 -23.70 6.42 2.66
C ASN A 10 -23.75 6.51 4.19
N ASN A 11 -22.60 6.72 4.84
CA ASN A 11 -22.42 6.82 6.28
C ASN A 11 -21.37 7.90 6.61
N PRO A 12 -21.70 9.19 6.41
CA PRO A 12 -20.77 10.29 6.63
C PRO A 12 -20.32 10.43 8.09
N GLU A 13 -21.07 9.87 9.03
CA GLU A 13 -20.72 9.82 10.45
C GLU A 13 -19.73 8.70 10.81
N GLU A 14 -19.43 7.79 9.88
CA GLU A 14 -18.50 6.66 10.04
C GLU A 14 -18.81 5.77 11.26
N LEU A 15 -20.07 5.70 11.69
CA LEU A 15 -20.45 4.97 12.91
C LEU A 15 -20.76 3.48 12.69
N ASN A 16 -20.77 3.03 11.43
CA ASN A 16 -21.16 1.68 11.06
C ASN A 16 -19.99 1.02 10.36
N ASP A 17 -19.46 -0.04 10.96
CA ASP A 17 -18.45 -0.89 10.34
C ASP A 17 -19.10 -1.81 9.31
N LEU A 18 -18.59 -1.75 8.08
CA LEU A 18 -19.06 -2.50 6.92
C LEU A 18 -18.08 -3.60 6.50
N ALA A 19 -17.04 -3.88 7.30
CA ALA A 19 -15.97 -4.80 6.92
C ALA A 19 -16.45 -6.24 6.66
N GLU A 20 -17.47 -6.69 7.39
CA GLU A 20 -18.06 -8.03 7.25
C GLU A 20 -19.24 -8.06 6.27
N HIS A 21 -19.66 -6.90 5.76
CA HIS A 21 -20.83 -6.81 4.89
C HIS A 21 -20.47 -7.37 3.48
N PRO A 22 -21.21 -8.36 2.96
CA PRO A 22 -20.79 -9.10 1.76
C PRO A 22 -20.69 -8.22 0.50
N ASN A 23 -21.51 -7.17 0.39
CA ASN A 23 -21.47 -6.22 -0.72
C ASN A 23 -20.15 -5.42 -0.78
N TYR A 24 -19.42 -5.32 0.34
CA TYR A 24 -18.19 -4.56 0.46
C TYR A 24 -16.93 -5.45 0.48
N ALA A 25 -17.07 -6.78 0.31
CA ALA A 25 -15.95 -7.72 0.35
C ALA A 25 -14.87 -7.43 -0.71
N SER A 26 -15.28 -7.02 -1.92
CA SER A 26 -14.36 -6.63 -2.99
C SER A 26 -13.61 -5.34 -2.67
N VAL A 27 -14.30 -4.35 -2.07
CA VAL A 27 -13.74 -3.08 -1.62
C VAL A 27 -12.71 -3.31 -0.52
N CYS A 28 -13.04 -4.13 0.48
CA CYS A 28 -12.12 -4.57 1.52
C CYS A 28 -10.84 -5.18 0.94
N SER A 29 -10.99 -6.08 -0.04
CA SER A 29 -9.84 -6.76 -0.67
C SER A 29 -8.96 -5.78 -1.45
N MET A 30 -9.56 -4.84 -2.17
CA MET A 30 -8.86 -3.79 -2.91
C MET A 30 -8.06 -2.88 -1.97
N LEU A 31 -8.68 -2.41 -0.89
CA LEU A 31 -8.04 -1.54 0.09
C LEU A 31 -6.92 -2.27 0.85
N ALA A 32 -7.14 -3.54 1.22
CA ALA A 32 -6.10 -4.37 1.83
C ALA A 32 -4.89 -4.55 0.91
N GLY A 33 -5.12 -4.81 -0.38
CA GLY A 33 -4.06 -4.89 -1.40
C GLY A 33 -3.30 -3.56 -1.57
N GLY A 34 -4.03 -2.43 -1.58
CA GLY A 34 -3.44 -1.09 -1.63
C GLY A 34 -2.57 -0.80 -0.40
N MET A 35 -3.06 -1.12 0.79
CA MET A 35 -2.33 -0.94 2.05
C MET A 35 -1.06 -1.79 2.10
N LEU A 36 -1.14 -3.05 1.63
CA LEU A 36 0.02 -3.93 1.53
C LEU A 36 1.06 -3.36 0.54
N SER A 37 0.63 -2.95 -0.65
CA SER A 37 1.50 -2.34 -1.66
C SER A 37 2.20 -1.09 -1.12
N TRP A 38 1.45 -0.23 -0.42
CA TRP A 38 2.00 0.96 0.21
C TRP A 38 3.06 0.62 1.26
N ARG A 39 2.81 -0.36 2.12
CA ARG A 39 3.80 -0.84 3.10
C ARG A 39 5.06 -1.37 2.42
N MET A 40 4.93 -2.19 1.38
CA MET A 40 6.08 -2.73 0.64
C MET A 40 6.88 -1.65 -0.10
N CYS A 41 6.21 -0.58 -0.52
CA CYS A 41 6.85 0.55 -1.19
C CYS A 41 7.51 1.53 -0.21
N SER A 42 6.89 1.74 0.95
CA SER A 42 7.34 2.66 1.99
C SER A 42 8.34 2.04 2.95
N ASP A 43 8.57 0.72 2.87
CA ASP A 43 9.57 0.03 3.69
C ASP A 43 10.94 0.68 3.49
N GLU A 44 11.62 1.01 4.58
CA GLU A 44 12.77 1.91 4.58
C GLU A 44 13.92 1.35 3.72
N ARG A 45 14.33 2.11 2.69
CA ARG A 45 15.24 1.61 1.64
C ARG A 45 16.69 2.05 1.75
N VAL A 46 17.15 2.40 2.95
CA VAL A 46 18.48 2.99 3.19
C VAL A 46 19.61 2.16 2.57
N LEU A 47 19.50 0.82 2.57
CA LEU A 47 20.49 -0.08 1.95
C LEU A 47 19.95 -0.91 0.77
N THR A 48 18.64 -1.00 0.58
CA THR A 48 18.04 -1.84 -0.48
C THR A 48 18.11 -1.20 -1.87
N GLY A 49 18.42 0.10 -1.95
CA GLY A 49 18.73 0.80 -3.20
C GLY A 49 20.18 0.65 -3.67
N LEU A 50 21.03 -0.12 -2.99
CA LEU A 50 22.45 -0.29 -3.34
C LEU A 50 22.71 -1.70 -3.87
N LYS A 51 23.29 -1.79 -5.07
CA LYS A 51 23.74 -3.04 -5.68
C LYS A 51 25.26 -3.13 -5.60
N VAL A 52 25.76 -4.13 -4.89
CA VAL A 52 27.19 -4.44 -4.84
C VAL A 52 27.59 -5.22 -6.08
N SER A 53 28.64 -4.78 -6.76
CA SER A 53 29.21 -5.42 -7.93
C SER A 53 30.73 -5.52 -7.81
N ARG A 54 31.39 -6.25 -8.71
CA ARG A 54 32.86 -6.40 -8.73
C ARG A 54 33.58 -5.06 -8.84
N ASP A 55 32.93 -4.06 -9.43
CA ASP A 55 33.46 -2.70 -9.63
C ASP A 55 33.07 -1.72 -8.50
N GLY A 56 32.49 -2.22 -7.42
CA GLY A 56 32.05 -1.43 -6.26
C GLY A 56 30.53 -1.34 -6.09
N ILE A 57 30.10 -0.41 -5.24
CA ILE A 57 28.69 -0.19 -4.87
C ILE A 57 28.06 0.78 -5.87
N ARG A 58 26.94 0.39 -6.49
CA ARG A 58 26.14 1.24 -7.38
C ARG A 58 24.74 1.47 -6.80
N GLN A 59 24.21 2.67 -6.93
CA GLN A 59 22.80 2.92 -6.63
C GLN A 59 21.91 2.35 -7.74
N CYS A 60 20.93 1.53 -7.38
CA CYS A 60 19.90 0.99 -8.25
C CYS A 60 18.59 1.72 -7.94
N GLY A 61 18.36 2.85 -8.60
CA GLY A 61 17.15 3.67 -8.45
C GLY A 61 16.44 3.88 -9.79
N ARG A 62 15.11 3.73 -9.81
CA ARG A 62 14.26 3.86 -11.02
C ARG A 62 14.43 5.24 -11.65
N SER A 63 14.71 5.28 -12.97
CA SER A 63 14.58 6.49 -13.78
C SER A 63 13.09 6.85 -13.93
N TRP A 64 12.56 7.66 -13.02
CA TRP A 64 11.37 8.45 -13.30
C TRP A 64 11.85 9.83 -13.76
N GLY A 65 12.03 9.97 -15.06
CA GLY A 65 12.16 11.26 -15.74
C GLY A 65 10.99 11.39 -16.72
N PRO A 66 10.32 12.55 -16.81
CA PRO A 66 9.28 12.76 -17.82
C PRO A 66 9.93 12.76 -19.21
N ASN A 67 9.24 12.17 -20.19
CA ASN A 67 9.49 12.38 -21.61
C ASN A 67 8.66 13.59 -22.07
#